data_AF-A0A932DPE5-F1
#
_entry.id   AF-A0A932DPE5-F1
#
_cell.length_a   1.000
_cell.length_b   1.000
_cell.length_c   1.000
_cell.angle_alpha   90.00
_cell.angle_beta   90.00
_cell.angle_gamma   90.00
#
_symmetry.space_group_name_H-M   'P 1'
#
loop_
_entity.id
_entity.type
_entity.pdbx_description
1 polymer ?
#
loop_
_entity_poly.entity_id
_entity_poly.type
_entity_poly.pdbx_seq_one_letter_code
_entity_poly.pdbx_strand_id
1 'polypeptide(L)'
;MKINNTLKRITVIAVFFILLGAIFLVANKRIGQQGARLIEPGTDIAWPGRGLFGQPCEGKEVGRLNIFPLAPENIELLVPMGRVQDSHVIPTDHQYVIPKGTKDTSIITDSPRLYEIKAPADGYIINIELFREPVEKAYRGGDYADNYLVLFEHSCNWYTRLIHIDTLSEKVLGSFAFDNPSDPHPFASTRIKVKEGEVIGTVGPHSFDFQIMDFTNQDKGIISPDNIDFFSSYTVDTFDYINDTLKNELLPKNIRTRPPLGGRIAYDIPSKLIGNWFRIGRDKNNREEYWTENLSIVYDHIDESQIRVSFGNYNGYPKAYAVRGNTPDPASIDKNFGLVKYELSQFDYFDENGSRWDAVHFAKNLSAKNTEERRGVVLFELEDDRTLKVEVFPRLNSADQVNGFTSKAVMYER
;
A
#
# COMPACT_ATOMS: atom_id res chain seq x y z
N MET A 1 -1.85 -69.98 15.74
CA MET A 1 -1.31 -70.20 14.38
C MET A 1 -1.48 -68.88 13.61
N LYS A 2 -0.38 -68.36 13.03
CA LYS A 2 -0.23 -67.13 12.18
C LYS A 2 -0.35 -65.79 12.94
N ILE A 3 0.73 -65.09 13.31
CA ILE A 3 1.81 -64.40 12.55
C ILE A 3 1.31 -63.21 11.70
N ASN A 4 1.67 -62.01 12.19
CA ASN A 4 2.04 -60.74 11.55
C ASN A 4 1.58 -60.43 10.12
N ASN A 5 0.96 -59.25 9.96
CA ASN A 5 1.06 -58.45 8.73
C ASN A 5 0.89 -56.94 8.97
N THR A 6 1.50 -56.40 10.03
CA THR A 6 1.53 -54.93 10.31
C THR A 6 2.76 -54.24 9.69
N LEU A 7 3.32 -54.79 8.61
CA LEU A 7 4.53 -54.23 7.98
C LEU A 7 4.45 -54.29 6.45
N LYS A 8 3.38 -53.72 5.86
CA LYS A 8 3.30 -53.50 4.40
C LYS A 8 2.44 -52.30 3.96
N ARG A 9 2.07 -51.40 4.88
CA ARG A 9 1.31 -50.17 4.56
C ARG A 9 2.07 -48.86 4.72
N ILE A 10 3.35 -48.90 5.12
CA ILE A 10 4.14 -47.68 5.38
C ILE A 10 4.97 -47.22 4.17
N THR A 11 5.12 -48.04 3.12
CA THR A 11 6.01 -47.70 1.98
C THR A 11 5.27 -47.17 0.73
N VAL A 12 3.93 -47.14 0.71
CA VAL A 12 3.16 -46.62 -0.45
C VAL A 12 2.63 -45.20 -0.23
N ILE A 13 2.61 -44.70 1.01
CA ILE A 13 2.15 -43.32 1.31
C ILE A 13 3.30 -42.30 1.17
N ALA A 14 4.56 -42.72 1.30
CA ALA A 14 5.72 -41.83 1.21
C ALA A 14 6.06 -41.39 -0.23
N VAL A 15 5.57 -42.09 -1.27
CA VAL A 15 5.84 -41.74 -2.68
C VAL A 15 4.78 -40.77 -3.24
N PHE A 16 3.58 -40.73 -2.66
CA PHE A 16 2.52 -39.79 -3.09
C PHE A 16 2.72 -38.37 -2.54
N PHE A 17 3.33 -38.21 -1.35
CA PHE A 17 3.59 -36.89 -0.77
C PHE A 17 4.80 -36.17 -1.40
N ILE A 18 5.75 -36.91 -1.99
CA ILE A 18 6.89 -36.30 -2.70
C ILE A 18 6.46 -35.80 -4.10
N LEU A 19 5.46 -36.42 -4.73
CA LEU A 19 4.91 -35.93 -6.01
C LEU A 19 3.99 -34.72 -5.84
N LEU A 20 3.19 -34.65 -4.77
CA LEU A 20 2.34 -33.48 -4.48
C LEU A 20 3.15 -32.25 -4.04
N GLY A 21 4.24 -32.44 -3.29
CA GLY A 21 5.16 -31.34 -2.92
C GLY A 21 5.92 -30.76 -4.12
N ALA A 22 6.29 -31.60 -5.10
CA ALA A 22 6.94 -31.13 -6.33
C ALA A 22 5.97 -30.43 -7.30
N ILE A 23 4.69 -30.82 -7.32
CA ILE A 23 3.65 -30.15 -8.11
C ILE A 23 3.31 -28.77 -7.51
N PHE A 24 3.34 -28.62 -6.18
CA PHE A 24 3.07 -27.35 -5.50
C PHE A 24 4.23 -26.33 -5.63
N LEU A 25 5.49 -26.80 -5.61
CA LEU A 25 6.68 -25.97 -5.86
C LEU A 25 6.75 -25.43 -7.30
N VAL A 26 6.20 -26.16 -8.28
CA VAL A 26 6.09 -25.70 -9.67
C VAL A 26 4.88 -24.76 -9.87
N ALA A 27 3.84 -24.87 -9.04
CA ALA A 27 2.67 -23.98 -9.09
C ALA A 27 2.96 -22.58 -8.51
N ASN A 28 3.72 -22.46 -7.42
CA ASN A 28 4.06 -21.14 -6.86
C ASN A 28 5.09 -20.37 -7.69
N LYS A 29 5.97 -21.06 -8.42
CA LYS A 29 6.82 -20.39 -9.42
C LYS A 29 6.02 -19.90 -10.63
N ARG A 30 4.80 -20.41 -10.83
CA ARG A 30 3.90 -19.96 -11.89
C ARG A 30 3.12 -18.70 -11.52
N ILE A 31 2.82 -18.38 -10.26
CA ILE A 31 2.02 -17.18 -9.95
C ILE A 31 2.82 -15.90 -10.25
N GLY A 32 4.11 -15.85 -9.88
CA GLY A 32 5.04 -14.80 -10.32
C GLY A 32 5.42 -14.84 -11.82
N GLN A 33 4.92 -15.83 -12.57
CA GLN A 33 5.08 -15.94 -14.03
C GLN A 33 3.74 -15.97 -14.78
N GLN A 34 2.59 -15.88 -14.10
CA GLN A 34 1.26 -16.06 -14.70
C GLN A 34 0.70 -14.76 -15.27
N GLY A 35 1.38 -13.62 -15.04
CA GLY A 35 1.27 -12.43 -15.90
C GLY A 35 1.88 -12.62 -17.29
N ALA A 36 2.51 -13.76 -17.57
CA ALA A 36 3.00 -14.12 -18.90
C ALA A 36 2.22 -15.31 -19.47
N ARG A 37 0.94 -15.12 -19.82
CA ARG A 37 0.25 -16.02 -20.76
C ARG A 37 0.38 -15.46 -22.18
N LEU A 38 0.77 -16.38 -23.06
CA LEU A 38 1.19 -16.22 -24.44
C LEU A 38 0.14 -15.46 -25.27
N ILE A 39 0.56 -14.33 -25.85
CA ILE A 39 -0.11 -13.67 -26.97
C ILE A 39 -0.15 -14.67 -28.13
N GLU A 40 -1.29 -14.71 -28.85
CA GLU A 40 -1.48 -15.54 -30.04
C GLU A 40 -0.31 -15.41 -31.04
N PRO A 41 0.10 -16.51 -31.72
CA PRO A 41 1.21 -16.47 -32.66
C PRO A 41 0.81 -15.68 -33.91
N GLY A 42 1.14 -14.40 -33.91
CA GLY A 42 0.77 -13.50 -35.00
C GLY A 42 1.42 -12.12 -34.94
N THR A 43 2.66 -12.02 -34.46
CA THR A 43 3.67 -10.99 -34.79
C THR A 43 4.89 -11.25 -33.91
N ASP A 44 6.02 -11.67 -34.50
CA ASP A 44 7.30 -11.77 -33.80
C ASP A 44 7.80 -10.35 -33.46
N ILE A 45 7.25 -9.75 -32.41
CA ILE A 45 7.84 -8.58 -31.77
C ILE A 45 8.91 -9.13 -30.81
N ALA A 46 10.18 -8.99 -31.20
CA ALA A 46 11.29 -9.24 -30.31
C ALA A 46 11.29 -8.17 -29.21
N TRP A 47 10.84 -8.53 -28.00
CA TRP A 47 10.79 -7.62 -26.87
C TRP A 47 12.21 -7.38 -26.30
N PRO A 48 12.67 -6.13 -26.18
CA PRO A 48 14.03 -5.82 -25.73
C PRO A 48 14.23 -6.03 -24.22
N GLY A 49 13.18 -6.33 -23.43
CA GLY A 49 13.30 -6.55 -21.99
C GLY A 49 12.08 -7.17 -21.31
N ARG A 50 12.24 -7.44 -20.02
CA ARG A 50 11.20 -7.80 -19.05
C ARG A 50 11.05 -6.65 -18.07
N GLY A 51 9.82 -6.18 -17.88
CA GLY A 51 9.52 -5.07 -16.99
C GLY A 51 9.37 -5.49 -15.52
N LEU A 52 9.06 -4.51 -14.67
CA LEU A 52 8.88 -4.69 -13.21
C LEU A 52 7.85 -5.78 -12.90
N PHE A 53 6.74 -5.86 -13.65
CA PHE A 53 5.67 -6.84 -13.45
C PHE A 53 5.86 -8.11 -14.30
N GLY A 54 7.08 -8.35 -14.82
CA GLY A 54 7.43 -9.53 -15.61
C GLY A 54 6.89 -9.54 -17.04
N GLN A 55 6.17 -8.48 -17.43
CA GLN A 55 5.60 -8.30 -18.76
C GLN A 55 6.68 -7.96 -19.80
N PRO A 56 6.45 -8.26 -21.10
CA PRO A 56 7.30 -7.75 -22.17
C PRO A 56 7.17 -6.23 -22.29
N CYS A 57 8.30 -5.54 -22.43
CA CYS A 57 8.36 -4.08 -22.42
C CYS A 57 9.40 -3.55 -23.42
N GLU A 58 9.30 -2.25 -23.72
CA GLU A 58 10.23 -1.51 -24.58
C GLU A 58 10.80 -0.30 -23.83
N GLY A 59 11.98 0.18 -24.26
CA GLY A 59 12.65 1.32 -23.61
C GLY A 59 13.23 0.98 -22.23
N LYS A 60 14.16 1.80 -21.75
CA LYS A 60 14.75 1.71 -20.39
C LYS A 60 14.88 3.07 -19.71
N GLU A 61 14.47 4.12 -20.40
CA GLU A 61 14.45 5.48 -19.94
C GLU A 61 13.46 5.64 -18.79
N VAL A 62 13.87 6.42 -17.81
CA VAL A 62 13.02 6.87 -16.72
C VAL A 62 12.64 8.31 -17.04
N GLY A 63 11.35 8.54 -17.21
CA GLY A 63 10.82 9.83 -17.66
C GLY A 63 10.41 10.76 -16.52
N ARG A 64 9.93 11.93 -16.91
CA ARG A 64 9.19 12.86 -16.06
C ARG A 64 7.85 13.17 -16.68
N LEU A 65 6.82 13.34 -15.86
CA LEU A 65 5.49 13.68 -16.35
C LEU A 65 5.42 15.15 -16.73
N ASN A 66 4.80 15.44 -17.88
CA ASN A 66 4.48 16.80 -18.29
C ASN A 66 3.05 17.22 -17.93
N ILE A 67 2.19 16.23 -17.69
CA ILE A 67 0.82 16.43 -17.24
C ILE A 67 0.55 15.55 -16.03
N PHE A 68 -0.50 15.89 -15.27
CA PHE A 68 -1.03 15.04 -14.22
C PHE A 68 -2.31 14.34 -14.71
N PRO A 69 -2.60 13.11 -14.26
CA PRO A 69 -3.79 12.38 -14.72
C PRO A 69 -5.11 13.14 -14.51
N LEU A 70 -5.22 13.94 -13.45
CA LEU A 70 -6.28 14.93 -13.27
C LEU A 70 -5.71 16.34 -13.53
N ALA A 71 -6.46 17.16 -14.26
CA ALA A 71 -6.07 18.54 -14.53
C ALA A 71 -5.84 19.32 -13.21
N PRO A 72 -4.69 20.01 -13.01
CA PRO A 72 -4.36 20.65 -11.74
C PRO A 72 -5.44 21.60 -11.21
N GLU A 73 -6.15 22.31 -12.08
CA GLU A 73 -7.24 23.21 -11.71
C GLU A 73 -8.43 22.51 -11.04
N ASN A 74 -8.59 21.20 -11.26
CA ASN A 74 -9.65 20.37 -10.69
C ASN A 74 -9.23 19.67 -9.39
N ILE A 75 -7.97 19.78 -8.97
CA ILE A 75 -7.48 19.22 -7.70
C ILE A 75 -7.74 20.21 -6.56
N GLU A 76 -8.35 19.71 -5.49
CA GLU A 76 -8.50 20.41 -4.20
C GLU A 76 -7.21 20.30 -3.39
N LEU A 77 -6.77 19.08 -3.08
CA LEU A 77 -5.52 18.83 -2.37
C LEU A 77 -4.85 17.51 -2.77
N LEU A 78 -3.55 17.44 -2.51
CA LEU A 78 -2.73 16.24 -2.59
C LEU A 78 -2.30 15.84 -1.18
N VAL A 79 -2.54 14.58 -0.81
CA VAL A 79 -2.04 13.96 0.42
C VAL A 79 -0.78 13.17 0.07
N PRO A 80 0.34 13.36 0.80
CA PRO A 80 1.57 12.61 0.54
C PRO A 80 1.40 11.11 0.82
N MET A 81 2.30 10.32 0.23
CA MET A 81 2.55 8.94 0.61
C MET A 81 2.92 8.81 2.08
N GLY A 82 2.84 7.58 2.58
CA GLY A 82 3.31 7.19 3.89
C GLY A 82 2.24 7.25 4.98
N ARG A 83 0.98 7.50 4.61
CA ARG A 83 -0.13 7.49 5.56
C ARG A 83 -0.29 6.08 6.11
N VAL A 84 -0.43 5.97 7.43
CA VAL A 84 -0.84 4.73 8.09
C VAL A 84 -2.24 4.91 8.63
N GLN A 85 -3.19 4.15 8.11
CA GLN A 85 -4.59 4.23 8.52
C GLN A 85 -5.35 2.96 8.15
N ASP A 86 -6.12 2.46 9.11
CA ASP A 86 -7.01 1.32 8.95
C ASP A 86 -6.24 0.16 8.27
N SER A 87 -6.68 -0.39 7.14
CA SER A 87 -5.99 -1.48 6.41
C SER A 87 -4.61 -1.12 5.85
N HIS A 88 -4.32 0.16 5.66
CA HIS A 88 -2.98 0.64 5.32
C HIS A 88 -2.12 0.67 6.59
N VAL A 89 -1.76 -0.54 7.04
CA VAL A 89 -1.00 -0.75 8.27
C VAL A 89 0.43 -0.30 8.10
N ILE A 90 1.02 -0.60 6.94
CA ILE A 90 2.30 -0.05 6.51
C ILE A 90 2.07 1.28 5.78
N PRO A 91 3.06 2.19 5.75
CA PRO A 91 2.95 3.48 5.07
C PRO A 91 2.50 3.33 3.60
N THR A 92 1.47 4.07 3.18
CA THR A 92 0.90 4.00 1.81
C THR A 92 1.93 4.32 0.72
N ASP A 93 1.98 3.49 -0.32
CA ASP A 93 2.89 3.63 -1.47
C ASP A 93 2.30 4.42 -2.64
N HIS A 94 1.22 5.15 -2.37
CA HIS A 94 0.56 6.05 -3.30
C HIS A 94 0.16 7.34 -2.59
N GLN A 95 0.09 8.41 -3.38
CA GLN A 95 -0.53 9.67 -2.96
C GLN A 95 -2.04 9.58 -3.12
N TYR A 96 -2.76 10.35 -2.31
CA TYR A 96 -4.19 10.58 -2.53
C TYR A 96 -4.37 11.90 -3.26
N VAL A 97 -5.12 11.86 -4.35
CA VAL A 97 -5.54 13.03 -5.11
C VAL A 97 -6.99 13.29 -4.78
N ILE A 98 -7.28 14.46 -4.20
CA ILE A 98 -8.64 14.86 -3.84
C ILE A 98 -9.14 15.87 -4.89
N PRO A 99 -10.14 15.53 -5.71
CA PRO A 99 -10.76 16.47 -6.63
C PRO A 99 -11.61 17.52 -5.91
N LYS A 100 -11.81 18.66 -6.56
CA LYS A 100 -12.75 19.69 -6.11
C LYS A 100 -14.16 19.15 -6.02
N GLY A 101 -14.92 19.67 -5.05
CA GLY A 101 -16.28 19.23 -4.78
C GLY A 101 -16.40 17.94 -3.97
N THR A 102 -15.27 17.32 -3.57
CA THR A 102 -15.25 16.20 -2.62
C THR A 102 -15.84 16.65 -1.29
N LYS A 103 -16.82 15.90 -0.76
CA LYS A 103 -17.56 16.28 0.45
C LYS A 103 -17.14 15.52 1.69
N ASP A 104 -16.68 14.28 1.49
CA ASP A 104 -16.28 13.37 2.55
C ASP A 104 -15.29 12.33 1.98
N THR A 105 -14.96 11.32 2.78
CA THR A 105 -14.00 10.27 2.41
C THR A 105 -14.64 9.06 1.70
N SER A 106 -15.91 9.15 1.35
CA SER A 106 -16.59 8.13 0.55
C SER A 106 -16.10 8.18 -0.88
N ILE A 107 -15.99 7.01 -1.51
CA ILE A 107 -15.77 6.90 -2.95
C ILE A 107 -17.09 6.97 -3.74
N ILE A 108 -18.23 6.97 -3.05
CA ILE A 108 -19.54 7.02 -3.69
C ILE A 108 -19.82 8.44 -4.13
N THR A 109 -20.25 8.56 -5.38
CA THR A 109 -20.61 9.85 -5.95
C THR A 109 -21.80 9.73 -6.89
N ASP A 110 -22.61 10.78 -6.92
CA ASP A 110 -23.69 10.94 -7.90
C ASP A 110 -23.16 11.47 -9.25
N SER A 111 -21.85 11.73 -9.37
CA SER A 111 -21.22 12.31 -10.56
C SER A 111 -19.90 11.62 -10.93
N PRO A 112 -19.90 10.29 -11.20
CA PRO A 112 -18.70 9.50 -11.50
C PRO A 112 -17.99 9.87 -12.82
N ARG A 113 -18.57 10.79 -13.59
CA ARG A 113 -18.06 11.27 -14.89
C ARG A 113 -17.71 12.76 -14.88
N LEU A 114 -17.49 13.34 -13.70
CA LEU A 114 -17.29 14.78 -13.56
C LEU A 114 -15.96 15.26 -14.16
N TYR A 115 -14.88 14.52 -13.91
CA TYR A 115 -13.54 14.88 -14.34
C TYR A 115 -12.95 13.81 -15.25
N GLU A 116 -12.36 14.24 -16.36
CA GLU A 116 -11.56 13.35 -17.21
C GLU A 116 -10.29 12.92 -16.50
N ILE A 117 -9.94 11.64 -16.65
CA ILE A 117 -8.66 11.08 -16.24
C ILE A 117 -7.86 10.76 -17.50
N LYS A 118 -6.62 11.26 -17.52
CA LYS A 118 -5.73 11.20 -18.68
C LYS A 118 -4.55 10.28 -18.43
N ALA A 119 -4.08 9.61 -19.49
CA ALA A 119 -2.83 8.87 -19.46
C ALA A 119 -1.66 9.81 -19.12
N PRO A 120 -0.89 9.55 -18.05
CA PRO A 120 0.12 10.51 -17.55
C PRO A 120 1.27 10.77 -18.52
N ALA A 121 1.59 9.79 -19.37
CA ALA A 121 2.62 9.84 -20.39
C ALA A 121 2.32 8.83 -21.50
N ASP A 122 3.05 8.92 -22.61
CA ASP A 122 3.05 7.89 -23.66
C ASP A 122 3.38 6.51 -23.07
N GLY A 123 2.72 5.47 -23.60
CA GLY A 123 3.00 4.11 -23.14
C GLY A 123 1.85 3.15 -23.40
N TYR A 124 1.70 2.20 -22.49
CA TYR A 124 0.70 1.14 -22.55
C TYR A 124 0.01 0.96 -21.21
N ILE A 125 -1.31 0.79 -21.22
CA ILE A 125 -2.01 0.17 -20.09
C ILE A 125 -1.69 -1.32 -20.13
N ILE A 126 -1.10 -1.84 -19.05
CA ILE A 126 -0.66 -3.24 -18.98
C ILE A 126 -1.48 -4.09 -18.01
N ASN A 127 -2.15 -3.45 -17.06
CA ASN A 127 -3.07 -4.12 -16.14
C ASN A 127 -4.27 -3.23 -15.85
N ILE A 128 -5.44 -3.87 -15.82
CA ILE A 128 -6.70 -3.26 -15.36
C ILE A 128 -7.30 -4.22 -14.34
N GLU A 129 -7.74 -3.69 -13.22
CA GLU A 129 -8.51 -4.45 -12.23
C GLU A 129 -9.77 -3.67 -11.89
N LEU A 130 -10.89 -4.38 -11.76
CA LEU A 130 -12.17 -3.83 -11.31
C LEU A 130 -12.36 -4.19 -9.84
N PHE A 131 -12.56 -3.22 -8.97
CA PHE A 131 -12.90 -3.45 -7.58
C PHE A 131 -14.41 -3.37 -7.41
N ARG A 132 -15.05 -4.49 -7.08
CA ARG A 132 -16.50 -4.54 -6.79
C ARG A 132 -16.82 -4.48 -5.30
N GLU A 133 -15.84 -4.80 -4.48
CA GLU A 133 -15.96 -4.79 -3.02
C GLU A 133 -14.75 -4.06 -2.44
N PRO A 134 -14.84 -3.45 -1.25
CA PRO A 134 -13.66 -2.97 -0.57
C PRO A 134 -12.87 -4.17 -0.01
N VAL A 135 -11.55 -4.07 -0.05
CA VAL A 135 -10.62 -5.03 0.57
C VAL A 135 -10.92 -5.19 2.08
N GLU A 136 -11.45 -4.14 2.72
CA GLU A 136 -11.85 -4.15 4.13
C GLU A 136 -13.34 -4.45 4.35
N LYS A 137 -14.04 -5.11 3.42
CA LYS A 137 -15.49 -5.37 3.54
C LYS A 137 -15.91 -5.97 4.88
N ALA A 138 -15.06 -6.79 5.50
CA ALA A 138 -15.31 -7.36 6.83
C ALA A 138 -15.37 -6.30 7.97
N TYR A 139 -14.74 -5.14 7.77
CA TYR A 139 -14.55 -4.08 8.76
C TYR A 139 -15.23 -2.76 8.38
N ARG A 140 -15.55 -2.57 7.09
CA ARG A 140 -16.17 -1.36 6.55
C ARG A 140 -17.67 -1.58 6.39
N GLY A 141 -18.47 -0.86 7.19
CA GLY A 141 -19.89 -0.72 6.95
C GLY A 141 -20.14 0.46 6.00
N GLY A 142 -20.81 0.22 4.89
CA GLY A 142 -21.18 1.27 3.94
C GLY A 142 -21.36 0.73 2.53
N ASP A 143 -22.05 1.51 1.71
CA ASP A 143 -22.14 1.24 0.28
C ASP A 143 -20.74 1.34 -0.37
N TYR A 144 -20.58 0.69 -1.51
CA TYR A 144 -19.34 0.69 -2.28
C TYR A 144 -19.69 0.81 -3.76
N ALA A 145 -18.90 1.57 -4.51
CA ALA A 145 -19.07 1.73 -5.94
C ALA A 145 -17.96 0.99 -6.68
N ASP A 146 -18.32 0.29 -7.75
CA ASP A 146 -17.38 -0.29 -8.69
C ASP A 146 -16.38 0.77 -9.16
N ASN A 147 -15.10 0.46 -9.11
CA ASN A 147 -14.04 1.37 -9.54
C ASN A 147 -12.84 0.58 -10.07
N TYR A 148 -11.93 1.25 -10.77
CA TYR A 148 -10.85 0.64 -11.51
C TYR A 148 -9.49 1.01 -10.95
N LEU A 149 -8.59 0.03 -10.99
CA LEU A 149 -7.15 0.21 -10.98
C LEU A 149 -6.63 0.11 -12.41
N VAL A 150 -5.74 1.02 -12.78
CA VAL A 150 -5.07 1.03 -14.08
C VAL A 150 -3.56 1.20 -13.89
N LEU A 151 -2.78 0.27 -14.45
CA LEU A 151 -1.32 0.29 -14.41
C LEU A 151 -0.76 0.61 -15.80
N PHE A 152 0.12 1.61 -15.86
CA PHE A 152 0.77 2.08 -17.07
C PHE A 152 2.25 1.67 -17.10
N GLU A 153 2.69 1.12 -18.22
CA GLU A 153 4.09 0.97 -18.62
C GLU A 153 4.46 2.12 -19.56
N HIS A 154 5.43 2.94 -19.17
CA HIS A 154 6.02 3.96 -20.05
C HIS A 154 7.34 3.48 -20.66
N SER A 155 8.10 2.70 -19.90
CA SER A 155 9.25 1.93 -20.36
C SER A 155 9.43 0.68 -19.49
N CYS A 156 10.42 -0.17 -19.77
CA CYS A 156 10.76 -1.28 -18.88
C CYS A 156 11.10 -0.84 -17.44
N ASN A 157 11.49 0.42 -17.23
CA ASN A 157 11.93 0.95 -15.94
C ASN A 157 10.97 1.95 -15.31
N TRP A 158 9.91 2.38 -15.99
CA TRP A 158 9.10 3.50 -15.53
C TRP A 158 7.60 3.25 -15.69
N TYR A 159 6.88 3.39 -14.58
CA TYR A 159 5.47 3.03 -14.48
C TYR A 159 4.71 4.08 -13.69
N THR A 160 3.41 4.19 -13.99
CA THR A 160 2.46 4.89 -13.13
C THR A 160 1.25 4.02 -12.85
N ARG A 161 0.60 4.23 -11.72
CA ARG A 161 -0.61 3.50 -11.32
C ARG A 161 -1.66 4.46 -10.81
N LEU A 162 -2.90 4.18 -11.21
CA LEU A 162 -4.11 4.85 -10.75
C LEU A 162 -5.02 3.82 -10.09
N ILE A 163 -5.68 4.20 -9.00
CA ILE A 163 -6.64 3.36 -8.27
C ILE A 163 -7.87 4.21 -7.95
N HIS A 164 -9.04 3.58 -7.86
CA HIS A 164 -10.31 4.25 -7.59
C HIS A 164 -10.74 5.22 -8.70
N ILE A 165 -10.52 4.85 -9.96
CA ILE A 165 -11.09 5.56 -11.12
C ILE A 165 -12.51 5.01 -11.37
N ASP A 166 -13.52 5.86 -11.59
CA ASP A 166 -14.91 5.40 -11.71
C ASP A 166 -15.22 4.70 -13.02
N THR A 167 -14.73 5.25 -14.14
CA THR A 167 -15.06 4.73 -15.48
C THR A 167 -13.85 4.68 -16.38
N LEU A 168 -13.91 3.80 -17.38
CA LEU A 168 -12.94 3.70 -18.47
C LEU A 168 -13.56 4.19 -19.78
N SER A 169 -12.74 4.73 -20.67
CA SER A 169 -13.19 5.19 -22.00
C SER A 169 -13.59 4.02 -22.90
N GLU A 170 -14.42 4.28 -23.91
CA GLU A 170 -14.88 3.24 -24.86
C GLU A 170 -13.71 2.53 -25.54
N LYS A 171 -12.64 3.28 -25.89
CA LYS A 171 -11.41 2.71 -26.46
C LYS A 171 -10.79 1.68 -25.51
N VAL A 172 -10.67 2.01 -24.22
CA VAL A 172 -10.07 1.11 -23.24
C VAL A 172 -10.98 -0.11 -23.04
N LEU A 173 -12.27 0.08 -22.77
CA LEU A 173 -13.24 -1.01 -22.58
C LEU A 173 -13.33 -1.97 -23.78
N GLY A 174 -13.18 -1.46 -25.01
CA GLY A 174 -13.18 -2.28 -26.22
C GLY A 174 -11.87 -3.04 -26.48
N SER A 175 -10.84 -2.85 -25.66
CA SER A 175 -9.47 -3.37 -25.91
C SER A 175 -9.02 -4.46 -24.92
N PHE A 176 -9.89 -4.91 -24.01
CA PHE A 176 -9.57 -6.01 -23.09
C PHE A 176 -10.83 -6.81 -22.73
N ALA A 177 -10.62 -7.99 -22.15
CA ALA A 177 -11.63 -8.73 -21.42
C ALA A 177 -11.04 -9.13 -20.07
N PHE A 178 -11.88 -9.16 -19.04
CA PHE A 178 -11.46 -9.61 -17.72
C PHE A 178 -11.22 -11.12 -17.70
N ASP A 179 -10.11 -11.52 -17.10
CA ASP A 179 -9.92 -12.87 -16.60
C ASP A 179 -10.87 -13.07 -15.41
N ASN A 180 -11.59 -14.20 -15.39
CA ASN A 180 -12.55 -14.56 -14.35
C ASN A 180 -13.53 -13.41 -13.98
N PRO A 181 -14.39 -12.94 -14.89
CA PRO A 181 -15.23 -11.75 -14.68
C PRO A 181 -16.27 -11.87 -13.54
N SER A 182 -16.39 -13.05 -12.93
CA SER A 182 -17.25 -13.31 -11.76
C SER A 182 -16.52 -13.12 -10.43
N ASP A 183 -15.20 -12.94 -10.42
CA ASP A 183 -14.44 -12.66 -9.19
C ASP A 183 -14.89 -11.32 -8.58
N PRO A 184 -14.70 -11.12 -7.26
CA PRO A 184 -14.94 -9.82 -6.62
C PRO A 184 -14.02 -8.72 -7.16
N HIS A 185 -12.83 -9.13 -7.62
CA HIS A 185 -11.81 -8.26 -8.16
C HIS A 185 -11.24 -8.83 -9.47
N PRO A 186 -12.00 -8.85 -10.57
CA PRO A 186 -11.52 -9.42 -11.81
C PRO A 186 -10.45 -8.52 -12.41
N PHE A 187 -9.42 -9.12 -13.01
CA PHE A 187 -8.29 -8.41 -13.58
C PHE A 187 -8.11 -8.75 -15.06
N ALA A 188 -7.38 -7.91 -15.78
CA ALA A 188 -7.00 -8.13 -17.16
C ALA A 188 -5.53 -7.77 -17.33
N SER A 189 -4.73 -8.72 -17.80
CA SER A 189 -3.40 -8.44 -18.33
C SER A 189 -3.52 -8.07 -19.80
N THR A 190 -3.19 -6.82 -20.16
CA THR A 190 -3.41 -6.27 -21.49
C THR A 190 -2.18 -5.49 -21.98
N ARG A 191 -2.26 -4.87 -23.16
CA ARG A 191 -1.23 -3.95 -23.66
C ARG A 191 -1.84 -2.89 -24.58
N ILE A 192 -2.63 -1.99 -24.00
CA ILE A 192 -3.40 -0.98 -24.74
C ILE A 192 -2.55 0.27 -24.91
N LYS A 193 -2.22 0.63 -26.15
CA LYS A 193 -1.41 1.82 -26.44
C LYS A 193 -2.18 3.11 -26.12
N VAL A 194 -1.54 4.00 -25.37
CA VAL A 194 -2.06 5.32 -25.00
C VAL A 194 -1.05 6.42 -25.28
N LYS A 195 -1.56 7.65 -25.46
CA LYS A 195 -0.73 8.86 -25.60
C LYS A 195 -0.85 9.76 -24.37
N GLU A 196 0.22 10.49 -24.05
CA GLU A 196 0.20 11.54 -23.03
C GLU A 196 -1.02 12.44 -23.26
N GLY A 197 -1.86 12.60 -22.23
CA GLY A 197 -3.06 13.44 -22.29
C GLY A 197 -4.29 12.78 -22.89
N GLU A 198 -4.18 11.55 -23.39
CA GLU A 198 -5.32 10.78 -23.86
C GLU A 198 -6.27 10.46 -22.71
N VAL A 199 -7.57 10.72 -22.89
CA VAL A 199 -8.59 10.39 -21.89
C VAL A 199 -8.79 8.88 -21.82
N ILE A 200 -8.46 8.29 -20.68
CA ILE A 200 -8.59 6.84 -20.42
C ILE A 200 -9.83 6.51 -19.61
N GLY A 201 -10.47 7.50 -19.01
CA GLY A 201 -11.57 7.30 -18.08
C GLY A 201 -12.06 8.58 -17.42
N THR A 202 -12.81 8.44 -16.34
CA THR A 202 -13.30 9.56 -15.54
C THR A 202 -13.29 9.25 -14.05
N VAL A 203 -13.30 10.30 -13.24
CA VAL A 203 -13.54 10.25 -11.80
C VAL A 203 -14.57 11.31 -11.41
N GLY A 204 -15.30 11.07 -10.33
CA GLY A 204 -16.13 12.06 -9.67
C GLY A 204 -15.39 12.80 -8.55
N PRO A 205 -16.13 13.59 -7.76
CA PRO A 205 -15.60 14.32 -6.61
C PRO A 205 -15.37 13.38 -5.41
N HIS A 206 -14.41 12.47 -5.52
CA HIS A 206 -13.89 11.67 -4.41
C HIS A 206 -12.40 11.38 -4.62
N SER A 207 -11.73 10.96 -3.54
CA SER A 207 -10.31 10.60 -3.59
C SER A 207 -10.04 9.48 -4.60
N PHE A 208 -8.92 9.58 -5.32
CA PHE A 208 -8.33 8.49 -6.08
C PHE A 208 -6.82 8.46 -5.84
N ASP A 209 -6.19 7.33 -6.14
CA ASP A 209 -4.78 7.11 -5.79
C ASP A 209 -3.86 7.27 -6.98
N PHE A 210 -2.67 7.79 -6.74
CA PHE A 210 -1.64 7.98 -7.76
C PHE A 210 -0.26 7.56 -7.26
N GLN A 211 0.45 6.80 -8.09
CA GLN A 211 1.78 6.25 -7.79
C GLN A 211 2.68 6.35 -9.02
N ILE A 212 3.95 6.68 -8.80
CA ILE A 212 5.02 6.58 -9.79
C ILE A 212 6.02 5.53 -9.29
N MET A 213 6.47 4.66 -10.18
CA MET A 213 7.50 3.67 -9.89
C MET A 213 8.68 3.80 -10.85
N ASP A 214 9.89 3.74 -10.30
CA ASP A 214 11.16 3.67 -11.02
C ASP A 214 11.87 2.36 -10.66
N PHE A 215 11.88 1.41 -11.59
CA PHE A 215 12.44 0.09 -11.38
C PHE A 215 13.96 0.09 -11.18
N THR A 216 14.63 1.19 -11.51
CA THR A 216 16.07 1.37 -11.26
C THR A 216 16.37 1.87 -9.84
N ASN A 217 15.34 2.35 -9.14
CA ASN A 217 15.46 2.99 -7.84
C ASN A 217 14.70 2.21 -6.76
N GLN A 218 15.28 1.09 -6.33
CA GLN A 218 14.74 0.34 -5.20
C GLN A 218 15.10 1.02 -3.89
N ASP A 219 14.09 1.41 -3.11
CA ASP A 219 14.25 1.99 -1.77
C ASP A 219 14.88 0.97 -0.82
N LYS A 220 16.08 1.30 -0.32
CA LYS A 220 16.85 0.45 0.59
C LYS A 220 16.46 0.62 2.06
N GLY A 221 15.61 1.58 2.37
CA GLY A 221 15.00 1.74 3.69
C GLY A 221 13.78 0.84 3.93
N ILE A 222 13.47 -0.06 2.99
CA ILE A 222 12.58 -1.21 3.21
C ILE A 222 13.49 -2.43 3.37
N ILE A 223 13.64 -2.91 4.60
CA ILE A 223 14.57 -4.01 4.93
C ILE A 223 14.02 -5.36 4.46
N SER A 224 12.69 -5.46 4.34
CA SER A 224 11.97 -6.71 4.07
C SER A 224 11.03 -6.58 2.87
N PRO A 225 11.57 -6.31 1.67
CA PRO A 225 10.73 -6.08 0.48
C PRO A 225 9.85 -7.29 0.12
N ASP A 226 10.28 -8.51 0.45
CA ASP A 226 9.52 -9.75 0.22
C ASP A 226 8.26 -9.88 1.12
N ASN A 227 8.08 -8.96 2.08
CA ASN A 227 6.95 -8.94 2.99
C ASN A 227 5.87 -7.92 2.62
N ILE A 228 6.12 -7.11 1.59
CA ILE A 228 5.18 -6.12 1.07
C ILE A 228 4.93 -6.39 -0.41
N ASP A 229 4.03 -5.63 -1.02
CA ASP A 229 3.92 -5.64 -2.47
C ASP A 229 5.26 -5.25 -3.09
N PHE A 230 5.84 -6.15 -3.89
CA PHE A 230 7.22 -6.01 -4.35
C PHE A 230 7.49 -4.70 -5.10
N PHE A 231 6.47 -4.19 -5.82
CA PHE A 231 6.54 -2.95 -6.57
C PHE A 231 6.58 -1.71 -5.67
N SER A 232 6.06 -1.79 -4.44
CA SER A 232 6.08 -0.68 -3.49
C SER A 232 7.53 -0.26 -3.17
N SER A 233 8.49 -1.18 -3.21
CA SER A 233 9.92 -0.84 -3.03
C SER A 233 10.50 0.02 -4.15
N TYR A 234 9.79 0.24 -5.25
CA TYR A 234 10.21 1.06 -6.38
C TYR A 234 9.40 2.36 -6.49
N THR A 235 8.52 2.62 -5.53
CA THR A 235 7.77 3.88 -5.44
C THR A 235 8.72 5.04 -5.18
N VAL A 236 8.50 6.14 -5.90
CA VAL A 236 9.35 7.35 -5.82
C VAL A 236 8.54 8.60 -5.48
N ASP A 237 9.21 9.65 -4.98
CA ASP A 237 8.57 10.95 -4.73
C ASP A 237 8.08 11.55 -6.05
N THR A 238 6.76 11.69 -6.20
CA THR A 238 6.12 12.30 -7.37
C THR A 238 6.76 13.61 -7.78
N PHE A 239 7.13 14.48 -6.83
CA PHE A 239 7.66 15.81 -7.13
C PHE A 239 9.09 15.81 -7.68
N ASP A 240 9.78 14.67 -7.67
CA ASP A 240 11.07 14.47 -8.33
C ASP A 240 10.93 13.93 -9.77
N TYR A 241 9.74 13.43 -10.11
CA TYR A 241 9.41 12.76 -11.38
C TYR A 241 8.38 13.52 -12.23
N ILE A 242 8.23 14.83 -11.99
CA ILE A 242 7.43 15.74 -12.81
C ILE A 242 8.28 16.92 -13.27
N ASN A 243 7.88 17.58 -14.36
CA ASN A 243 8.57 18.79 -14.82
C ASN A 243 8.29 20.01 -13.91
N ASP A 244 9.09 21.06 -14.05
CA ASP A 244 9.02 22.23 -13.17
C ASP A 244 7.68 22.98 -13.29
N THR A 245 7.09 23.04 -14.49
CA THR A 245 5.79 23.67 -14.70
C THR A 245 4.71 22.95 -13.89
N LEU A 246 4.61 21.63 -14.04
CA LEU A 246 3.62 20.83 -13.33
C LEU A 246 3.88 20.84 -11.82
N LYS A 247 5.15 20.80 -11.40
CA LYS A 247 5.53 20.94 -9.99
C LYS A 247 5.01 22.24 -9.38
N ASN A 248 5.12 23.36 -10.10
CA ASN A 248 4.64 24.65 -9.64
C ASN A 248 3.10 24.73 -9.56
N GLU A 249 2.38 23.95 -10.37
CA GLU A 249 0.91 23.86 -10.32
C GLU A 249 0.41 22.96 -9.18
N LEU A 250 1.14 21.88 -8.89
CA LEU A 250 0.75 20.86 -7.92
C LEU A 250 1.21 21.16 -6.48
N LEU A 251 2.40 21.72 -6.28
CA LEU A 251 2.91 22.02 -4.92
C LEU A 251 2.00 22.92 -4.09
N PRO A 252 1.34 23.96 -4.64
CA PRO A 252 0.39 24.77 -3.88
C PRO A 252 -0.83 24.00 -3.35
N LYS A 253 -1.04 22.75 -3.81
CA LYS A 253 -2.14 21.86 -3.41
C LYS A 253 -1.65 20.72 -2.51
N ASN A 254 -0.34 20.59 -2.30
CA ASN A 254 0.23 19.57 -1.45
C ASN A 254 0.18 19.99 0.02
N ILE A 255 -0.41 19.15 0.87
CA ILE A 255 -0.51 19.47 2.31
C ILE A 255 0.80 19.28 3.06
N ARG A 256 1.76 18.52 2.48
CA ARG A 256 3.09 18.33 3.05
C ARG A 256 4.04 19.43 2.58
N THR A 257 4.69 20.11 3.53
CA THR A 257 5.59 21.24 3.26
C THR A 257 7.07 20.90 3.46
N ARG A 258 7.39 19.70 3.93
CA ARG A 258 8.76 19.25 4.18
C ARG A 258 9.16 18.08 3.26
N PRO A 259 10.39 18.06 2.72
CA PRO A 259 10.87 16.93 1.95
C PRO A 259 10.82 15.59 2.73
N PRO A 260 10.68 14.45 2.04
CA PRO A 260 10.22 14.35 0.65
C PRO A 260 8.79 14.87 0.52
N LEU A 261 8.54 15.72 -0.48
CA LEU A 261 7.26 16.46 -0.60
C LEU A 261 6.13 15.51 -0.98
N GLY A 262 6.44 14.47 -1.75
CA GLY A 262 5.50 13.41 -2.09
C GLY A 262 5.28 12.41 -0.95
N GLY A 263 6.01 12.54 0.16
CA GLY A 263 6.01 11.56 1.25
C GLY A 263 7.05 10.47 1.06
N ARG A 264 7.09 9.53 2.00
CA ARG A 264 7.98 8.36 1.97
C ARG A 264 7.26 7.16 2.56
N ILE A 265 7.68 5.96 2.16
CA ILE A 265 7.18 4.71 2.73
C ILE A 265 8.21 3.96 3.58
N ALA A 266 9.49 4.21 3.32
CA ALA A 266 10.60 3.60 4.02
C ALA A 266 10.94 4.38 5.30
N TYR A 267 10.74 3.74 6.44
CA TYR A 267 11.14 4.24 7.75
C TYR A 267 12.06 3.26 8.48
N ASP A 268 12.37 2.10 7.89
CA ASP A 268 13.12 1.07 8.58
C ASP A 268 14.55 1.56 8.83
N ILE A 269 14.99 1.45 10.08
CA ILE A 269 16.39 1.61 10.46
C ILE A 269 16.87 0.25 11.00
N PRO A 270 17.94 -0.36 10.43
CA PRO A 270 18.45 -1.64 10.89
C PRO A 270 18.69 -1.65 12.41
N SER A 271 18.35 -2.75 13.07
CA SER A 271 18.48 -2.94 14.52
C SER A 271 17.70 -1.97 15.41
N LYS A 272 16.79 -1.15 14.84
CA LYS A 272 15.96 -0.18 15.58
C LYS A 272 14.47 -0.50 15.54
N LEU A 273 13.70 -0.02 16.52
CA LEU A 273 12.25 -0.28 16.61
C LEU A 273 11.48 0.32 15.44
N ILE A 274 11.90 1.47 14.93
CA ILE A 274 11.24 2.14 13.80
C ILE A 274 11.24 1.26 12.54
N GLY A 275 10.09 1.21 11.86
CA GLY A 275 9.89 0.50 10.61
C GLY A 275 8.64 -0.38 10.57
N ASN A 276 8.60 -1.20 9.53
CA ASN A 276 7.57 -2.20 9.29
C ASN A 276 7.96 -3.55 9.91
N TRP A 277 6.96 -4.22 10.48
CA TRP A 277 7.11 -5.47 11.22
C TRP A 277 6.01 -6.44 10.82
N PHE A 278 6.36 -7.71 10.71
CA PHE A 278 5.48 -8.74 10.16
C PHE A 278 5.37 -9.92 11.12
N ARG A 279 4.17 -10.35 11.50
CA ARG A 279 4.03 -11.42 12.49
C ARG A 279 4.70 -12.71 12.01
N ILE A 280 5.48 -13.35 12.88
CA ILE A 280 6.12 -14.63 12.56
C ILE A 280 5.04 -15.69 12.33
N GLY A 281 5.15 -16.39 11.20
CA GLY A 281 4.22 -17.45 10.81
C GLY A 281 2.97 -16.98 10.06
N ARG A 282 2.88 -15.68 9.70
CA ARG A 282 1.76 -15.15 8.90
C ARG A 282 1.67 -15.77 7.52
N ASP A 283 0.46 -15.83 6.97
CA ASP A 283 0.25 -16.16 5.56
C ASP A 283 0.44 -14.92 4.68
N LYS A 284 1.58 -14.87 3.98
CA LYS A 284 1.92 -13.78 3.07
C LYS A 284 1.07 -13.75 1.79
N ASN A 285 0.32 -14.83 1.50
CA ASN A 285 -0.44 -14.95 0.26
C ASN A 285 -1.93 -14.65 0.42
N ASN A 286 -2.41 -14.38 1.65
CA ASN A 286 -3.80 -14.04 1.88
C ASN A 286 -4.06 -12.58 1.46
N ARG A 287 -4.40 -12.39 0.19
CA ARG A 287 -4.66 -11.06 -0.39
C ARG A 287 -5.73 -10.26 0.34
N GLU A 288 -6.77 -10.90 0.85
CA GLU A 288 -7.90 -10.21 1.47
C GLU A 288 -7.71 -9.96 2.98
N GLU A 289 -6.57 -10.35 3.55
CA GLU A 289 -6.24 -10.08 4.96
C GLU A 289 -4.74 -9.85 5.18
N TYR A 290 -3.98 -9.52 4.12
CA TYR A 290 -2.50 -9.48 4.15
C TYR A 290 -1.95 -8.49 5.19
N TRP A 291 -2.76 -7.49 5.56
CA TRP A 291 -2.43 -6.45 6.52
C TRP A 291 -2.72 -6.85 7.96
N THR A 292 -3.57 -7.85 8.22
CA THR A 292 -4.08 -8.17 9.57
C THR A 292 -2.99 -8.57 10.55
N GLU A 293 -1.86 -9.06 10.04
CA GLU A 293 -0.70 -9.51 10.82
C GLU A 293 0.52 -8.58 10.65
N ASN A 294 0.28 -7.36 10.17
CA ASN A 294 1.29 -6.33 10.03
C ASN A 294 1.27 -5.38 11.23
N LEU A 295 2.41 -4.74 11.43
CA LEU A 295 2.62 -3.70 12.41
C LEU A 295 3.57 -2.67 11.80
N SER A 296 3.34 -1.39 12.06
CA SER A 296 4.33 -0.36 11.74
C SER A 296 4.52 0.59 12.92
N ILE A 297 5.76 1.00 13.15
CA ILE A 297 6.13 2.07 14.07
C ILE A 297 6.89 3.09 13.25
N VAL A 298 6.24 4.19 12.89
CA VAL A 298 6.74 5.16 11.90
C VAL A 298 6.46 6.59 12.36
N TYR A 299 6.93 7.58 11.60
CA TYR A 299 6.51 8.97 11.80
C TYR A 299 5.28 9.29 10.95
N ASP A 300 4.51 10.27 11.38
CA ASP A 300 3.35 10.75 10.66
C ASP A 300 3.73 11.35 9.29
N HIS A 301 2.93 11.03 8.27
CA HIS A 301 3.14 11.44 6.88
C HIS A 301 3.04 12.95 6.64
N ILE A 302 2.34 13.70 7.50
CA ILE A 302 2.21 15.16 7.43
C ILE A 302 3.13 15.81 8.46
N ASP A 303 3.02 15.41 9.72
CA ASP A 303 3.78 15.97 10.84
C ASP A 303 4.83 14.98 11.35
N GLU A 304 5.97 14.93 10.67
CA GLU A 304 7.06 13.96 10.94
C GLU A 304 7.63 14.01 12.36
N SER A 305 7.28 15.01 13.17
CA SER A 305 7.65 15.03 14.58
C SER A 305 6.89 14.00 15.41
N GLN A 306 5.74 13.52 14.91
CA GLN A 306 4.82 12.67 15.66
C GLN A 306 4.99 11.19 15.33
N ILE A 307 5.07 10.34 16.35
CA ILE A 307 5.16 8.88 16.23
C ILE A 307 3.76 8.30 15.98
N ARG A 308 3.69 7.33 15.08
CA ARG A 308 2.52 6.51 14.78
C ARG A 308 2.83 5.05 15.01
N VAL A 309 1.86 4.36 15.59
CA VAL A 309 1.86 2.90 15.71
C VAL A 309 0.61 2.39 15.03
N SER A 310 0.79 1.59 13.98
CA SER A 310 -0.32 1.03 13.19
C SER A 310 -0.36 -0.47 13.33
N PHE A 311 -1.55 -1.00 13.58
CA PHE A 311 -1.80 -2.41 13.84
C PHE A 311 -2.74 -2.96 12.77
N GLY A 312 -2.39 -4.12 12.20
CA GLY A 312 -3.30 -4.90 11.39
C GLY A 312 -4.48 -5.48 12.15
N ASN A 313 -4.28 -5.73 13.45
CA ASN A 313 -5.33 -6.21 14.32
C ASN A 313 -5.19 -5.60 15.71
N TYR A 314 -6.07 -4.65 16.00
CA TYR A 314 -6.25 -4.03 17.30
C TYR A 314 -7.62 -4.41 17.87
N ASN A 315 -7.68 -5.51 18.62
CA ASN A 315 -8.93 -6.04 19.18
C ASN A 315 -9.99 -6.30 18.10
N GLY A 316 -9.58 -6.91 16.99
CA GLY A 316 -10.43 -7.31 15.88
C GLY A 316 -10.54 -6.31 14.74
N TYR A 317 -9.88 -5.16 14.80
CA TYR A 317 -9.95 -4.13 13.76
C TYR A 317 -8.58 -3.50 13.49
N PRO A 318 -8.21 -3.22 12.23
CA PRO A 318 -6.96 -2.54 11.94
C PRO A 318 -7.03 -1.06 12.37
N LYS A 319 -5.97 -0.54 12.99
CA LYS A 319 -5.95 0.85 13.45
C LYS A 319 -4.57 1.44 13.66
N ALA A 320 -4.43 2.73 13.34
CA ALA A 320 -3.30 3.56 13.69
C ALA A 320 -3.59 4.47 14.89
N TYR A 321 -2.60 4.64 15.75
CA TYR A 321 -2.65 5.49 16.93
C TYR A 321 -1.41 6.35 17.05
N ALA A 322 -1.53 7.46 17.77
CA ALA A 322 -0.40 8.27 18.20
C ALA A 322 0.16 7.74 19.54
N VAL A 323 1.44 8.04 19.79
CA VAL A 323 2.10 7.77 21.07
C VAL A 323 1.95 8.99 21.98
N ARG A 324 1.34 8.84 23.15
CA ARG A 324 1.23 9.94 24.11
C ARG A 324 2.60 10.28 24.70
N GLY A 325 2.88 11.57 24.80
CA GLY A 325 4.20 12.08 25.18
C GLY A 325 5.24 11.99 24.06
N ASN A 326 4.90 11.33 22.94
CA ASN A 326 5.74 11.24 21.74
C ASN A 326 7.18 10.77 22.04
N THR A 327 7.32 9.80 22.95
CA THR A 327 8.60 9.35 23.50
C THR A 327 8.48 7.95 24.11
N PRO A 328 9.57 7.17 24.20
CA PRO A 328 10.86 7.35 23.49
C PRO A 328 10.72 7.39 21.97
N ASP A 329 11.75 7.88 21.28
CA ASP A 329 11.81 7.89 19.80
C ASP A 329 12.14 6.46 19.30
N PRO A 330 11.30 5.84 18.44
CA PRO A 330 11.53 4.49 17.94
C PRO A 330 12.82 4.35 17.11
N ALA A 331 13.36 5.43 16.55
CA ALA A 331 14.66 5.40 15.85
C ALA A 331 15.86 5.26 16.81
N SER A 332 15.67 5.59 18.09
CA SER A 332 16.71 5.51 19.11
C SER A 332 16.77 4.14 19.80
N ILE A 333 15.65 3.40 19.80
CA ILE A 333 15.46 2.14 20.52
C ILE A 333 16.15 0.99 19.77
N ASP A 334 17.10 0.33 20.42
CA ASP A 334 17.68 -0.96 20.01
C ASP A 334 17.44 -2.03 21.08
N LYS A 335 17.97 -3.25 20.86
CA LYS A 335 17.85 -4.38 21.80
C LYS A 335 18.33 -4.09 23.23
N ASN A 336 19.26 -3.15 23.42
CA ASN A 336 19.78 -2.83 24.75
C ASN A 336 18.86 -1.86 25.51
N PHE A 337 17.86 -1.28 24.85
CA PHE A 337 16.87 -0.42 25.50
C PHE A 337 15.98 -1.22 26.46
N GLY A 338 15.73 -2.50 26.16
CA GLY A 338 14.81 -3.36 26.90
C GLY A 338 13.34 -3.00 26.63
N LEU A 339 12.50 -3.19 27.63
CA LEU A 339 11.05 -3.00 27.52
C LEU A 339 10.66 -1.54 27.25
N VAL A 340 10.01 -1.31 26.12
CA VAL A 340 9.36 -0.05 25.76
C VAL A 340 7.87 -0.15 26.04
N LYS A 341 7.30 0.90 26.64
CA LYS A 341 5.86 1.06 26.83
C LYS A 341 5.38 2.31 26.12
N TYR A 342 4.43 2.18 25.20
CA TYR A 342 3.72 3.33 24.64
C TYR A 342 2.27 3.34 25.09
N GLU A 343 1.83 4.50 25.57
CA GLU A 343 0.42 4.81 25.76
C GLU A 343 -0.15 5.32 24.44
N LEU A 344 -1.22 4.69 23.97
CA LEU A 344 -1.84 4.99 22.68
C LEU A 344 -3.00 5.95 22.83
N SER A 345 -3.09 6.92 21.93
CA SER A 345 -4.21 7.86 21.84
C SER A 345 -4.68 8.02 20.39
N GLN A 346 -5.94 8.46 20.19
CA GLN A 346 -6.31 9.01 18.89
C GLN A 346 -5.55 10.30 18.62
N PHE A 347 -5.52 10.70 17.36
CA PHE A 347 -4.96 11.98 16.91
C PHE A 347 -5.86 12.60 15.84
N ASP A 348 -5.75 13.91 15.74
CA ASP A 348 -6.41 14.73 14.73
C ASP A 348 -5.41 15.74 14.17
N TYR A 349 -5.67 16.24 12.97
CA TYR A 349 -4.89 17.31 12.36
C TYR A 349 -5.58 18.65 12.56
N PHE A 350 -4.77 19.68 12.79
CA PHE A 350 -5.24 21.04 13.00
C PHE A 350 -4.47 21.99 12.09
N ASP A 351 -5.19 22.94 11.49
CA ASP A 351 -4.59 24.01 10.72
C ASP A 351 -3.85 25.04 11.60
N GLU A 352 -3.24 26.02 10.96
CA GLU A 352 -2.52 27.11 11.65
C GLU A 352 -3.41 27.97 12.57
N ASN A 353 -4.73 27.96 12.35
CA ASN A 353 -5.70 28.66 13.19
C ASN A 353 -6.19 27.80 14.37
N GLY A 354 -5.75 26.54 14.46
CA GLY A 354 -6.19 25.59 15.48
C GLY A 354 -7.55 24.95 15.18
N SER A 355 -8.07 25.09 13.97
CA SER A 355 -9.30 24.40 13.53
C SER A 355 -8.97 22.96 13.14
N ARG A 356 -9.83 22.02 13.53
CA ARG A 356 -9.70 20.62 13.12
C ARG A 356 -9.85 20.52 11.60
N TRP A 357 -8.91 19.86 10.95
CA TRP A 357 -8.93 19.62 9.51
C TRP A 357 -9.95 18.53 9.15
N ASP A 358 -10.68 18.74 8.06
CA ASP A 358 -11.74 17.84 7.58
C ASP A 358 -11.25 16.75 6.63
N ALA A 359 -9.94 16.71 6.35
CA ALA A 359 -9.27 15.79 5.45
C ALA A 359 -9.64 15.90 3.95
N VAL A 360 -10.49 16.84 3.55
CA VAL A 360 -10.98 16.96 2.16
C VAL A 360 -10.79 18.35 1.55
N HIS A 361 -10.63 19.40 2.35
CA HIS A 361 -10.30 20.74 1.86
C HIS A 361 -8.84 21.09 2.12
N PHE A 362 -8.22 21.84 1.20
CA PHE A 362 -6.81 22.18 1.33
C PHE A 362 -6.54 23.03 2.59
N ALA A 363 -5.51 22.64 3.35
CA ALA A 363 -5.01 23.38 4.50
C ALA A 363 -3.47 23.33 4.53
N LYS A 364 -2.86 24.43 5.00
CA LYS A 364 -1.40 24.55 5.18
C LYS A 364 -1.02 24.37 6.64
N ASN A 365 0.25 24.02 6.84
CA ASN A 365 0.88 23.97 8.18
C ASN A 365 0.11 23.07 9.16
N LEU A 366 -0.43 21.98 8.65
CA LEU A 366 -1.14 21.00 9.46
C LEU A 366 -0.20 20.43 10.53
N SER A 367 -0.68 20.44 11.76
CA SER A 367 -0.02 19.81 12.91
C SER A 367 -0.88 18.69 13.43
N ALA A 368 -0.27 17.56 13.77
CA ALA A 368 -1.00 16.46 14.37
C ALA A 368 -0.99 16.58 15.89
N LYS A 369 -2.15 16.41 16.51
CA LYS A 369 -2.31 16.49 17.96
C LYS A 369 -3.05 15.28 18.48
N ASN A 370 -2.52 14.73 19.57
CA ASN A 370 -3.16 13.65 20.28
C ASN A 370 -4.44 14.16 20.97
N THR A 371 -5.51 13.40 20.85
CA THR A 371 -6.72 13.62 21.65
C THR A 371 -6.50 13.14 23.10
N GLU A 372 -7.38 13.53 24.01
CA GLU A 372 -7.37 12.98 25.37
C GLU A 372 -7.85 11.53 25.45
N GLU A 373 -8.42 10.99 24.37
CA GLU A 373 -8.98 9.65 24.35
C GLU A 373 -7.87 8.59 24.36
N ARG A 374 -7.83 7.84 25.47
CA ARG A 374 -6.91 6.72 25.66
C ARG A 374 -7.40 5.49 24.89
N ARG A 375 -6.49 4.87 24.16
CA ARG A 375 -6.80 3.71 23.29
C ARG A 375 -6.18 2.41 23.78
N GLY A 376 -5.09 2.48 24.53
CA GLY A 376 -4.52 1.33 25.23
C GLY A 376 -3.05 1.55 25.53
N VAL A 377 -2.38 0.46 25.88
CA VAL A 377 -0.93 0.41 26.05
C VAL A 377 -0.38 -0.66 25.11
N VAL A 378 0.78 -0.43 24.52
CA VAL A 378 1.53 -1.44 23.79
C VAL A 378 2.93 -1.58 24.38
N LEU A 379 3.37 -2.83 24.49
CA LEU A 379 4.73 -3.20 24.87
C LEU A 379 5.51 -3.62 23.64
N PHE A 380 6.76 -3.17 23.57
CA PHE A 380 7.74 -3.57 22.57
C PHE A 380 9.05 -3.96 23.25
N GLU A 381 9.67 -5.04 22.77
CA GLU A 381 11.02 -5.43 23.17
C GLU A 381 11.71 -6.07 21.97
N LEU A 382 12.82 -5.47 21.54
CA LEU A 382 13.68 -6.04 20.49
C LEU A 382 14.51 -7.15 21.13
N GLU A 383 14.25 -8.39 20.73
CA GLU A 383 15.03 -9.55 21.19
C GLU A 383 16.37 -9.62 20.45
N ASP A 384 16.38 -9.21 19.18
CA ASP A 384 17.56 -9.06 18.34
C ASP A 384 17.37 -7.95 17.28
N ASP A 385 18.22 -7.91 16.26
CA ASP A 385 18.21 -6.87 15.21
C ASP A 385 16.96 -6.90 14.30
N ARG A 386 16.26 -8.05 14.26
CA ARG A 386 15.18 -8.38 13.32
C ARG A 386 13.97 -9.04 13.97
N THR A 387 14.01 -9.32 15.27
CA THR A 387 12.93 -9.97 16.01
C THR A 387 12.37 -9.02 17.06
N LEU A 388 11.06 -8.79 17.01
CA LEU A 388 10.34 -7.90 17.92
C LEU A 388 9.26 -8.67 18.68
N LYS A 389 9.27 -8.57 20.00
CA LYS A 389 8.19 -9.04 20.87
C LYS A 389 7.19 -7.92 21.12
N VAL A 390 5.91 -8.24 20.93
CA VAL A 390 4.81 -7.27 20.99
C VAL A 390 3.66 -7.80 21.82
N GLU A 391 3.09 -6.94 22.67
CA GLU A 391 1.81 -7.20 23.30
C GLU A 391 1.00 -5.92 23.45
N VAL A 392 -0.27 -6.00 23.06
CA VAL A 392 -1.20 -4.88 23.11
C VAL A 392 -2.19 -5.12 24.22
N PHE A 393 -2.45 -4.08 25.01
CA PHE A 393 -3.44 -4.05 26.09
C PHE A 393 -4.49 -2.98 25.75
N PRO A 394 -5.53 -3.33 24.96
CA PRO A 394 -6.57 -2.39 24.57
C PRO A 394 -7.31 -1.84 25.79
N ARG A 395 -7.75 -0.58 25.68
CA ARG A 395 -8.60 0.10 26.69
C ARG A 395 -7.95 0.33 28.06
N LEU A 396 -6.65 0.03 28.23
CA LEU A 396 -5.90 0.53 29.37
C LEU A 396 -5.61 2.02 29.22
N ASN A 397 -5.65 2.74 30.34
CA ASN A 397 -5.51 4.20 30.35
C ASN A 397 -4.09 4.65 30.74
N SER A 398 -3.28 3.74 31.30
CA SER A 398 -1.91 4.05 31.71
C SER A 398 -0.97 2.85 31.60
N ALA A 399 0.28 3.12 31.20
CA ALA A 399 1.37 2.16 31.15
C ALA A 399 1.76 1.57 32.53
N ASP A 400 1.45 2.28 33.62
CA ASP A 400 1.70 1.82 34.99
C ASP A 400 0.81 0.62 35.38
N GLN A 401 -0.29 0.41 34.65
CA GLN A 401 -1.18 -0.74 34.84
C GLN A 401 -0.60 -2.04 34.27
N VAL A 402 0.52 -1.97 33.53
CA VAL A 402 1.13 -3.10 32.82
C VAL A 402 2.50 -3.40 33.42
N ASN A 403 2.63 -4.54 34.10
CA ASN A 403 3.90 -4.94 34.73
C ASN A 403 4.93 -5.49 33.73
N GLY A 404 4.48 -6.00 32.58
CA GLY A 404 5.32 -6.60 31.55
C GLY A 404 4.51 -7.49 30.62
N PHE A 405 5.21 -8.26 29.78
CA PHE A 405 4.59 -9.22 28.89
C PHE A 405 3.88 -10.35 29.65
N THR A 406 2.80 -10.85 29.06
CA THR A 406 2.08 -12.05 29.46
C THR A 406 2.32 -13.17 28.44
N SER A 407 1.63 -14.29 28.59
CA SER A 407 1.65 -15.39 27.62
C SER A 407 0.97 -15.06 26.29
N LYS A 408 0.34 -13.88 26.16
CA LYS A 408 -0.31 -13.41 24.92
C LYS A 408 0.62 -12.61 24.01
N ALA A 409 1.84 -12.32 24.45
CA ALA A 409 2.83 -11.68 23.59
C ALA A 409 3.06 -12.48 22.32
N VAL A 410 3.21 -11.77 21.21
CA VAL A 410 3.44 -12.34 19.87
C VAL A 410 4.77 -11.81 19.31
N MET A 411 5.33 -12.57 18.40
CA MET A 411 6.61 -12.24 17.76
C MET A 411 6.39 -11.72 16.35
N TYR A 412 7.16 -10.70 15.98
CA TYR A 412 7.24 -10.11 14.65
C TYR A 412 8.68 -10.19 14.13
N GLU A 413 8.82 -10.21 12.82
CA GLU A 413 10.09 -10.26 12.07
C GLU A 413 10.17 -9.14 11.02
N ARG A 414 11.40 -8.88 10.55
CA ARG A 414 11.71 -8.10 9.33
C ARG A 414 13.05 -8.54 8.71
#